data_AF-A0A2S0KY17-F1
#
_entry.id   AF-A0A2S0KY17-F1
#
_cell.length_a   1.000
_cell.length_b   1.000
_cell.length_c   1.000
_cell.angle_alpha   90.00
_cell.angle_beta   90.00
_cell.angle_gamma   90.00
#
_symmetry.space_group_name_H-M   'P 1'
#
loop_
_entity.id
_entity.type
_entity.pdbx_description
1 polymer ?
#
loop_
_entity_poly.entity_id
_entity_poly.type
_entity_poly.pdbx_seq_one_letter_code
_entity_poly.pdbx_strand_id
1 'polypeptide(L)'
;MKFFRNAVLGAMLFGAFAVSADDIYDNMIDTEAALKQWSNAAAMTFLPNGGPESDESAVRITATDAAKPVMAFFKVDIDKVRGKTVKLSAKVKGENISKPDKPYLGIKMMMTVTMADGRIDYPDTTRLTGDFGWRELKTVTTVPPDAKSVTIQIGLQGSTGTIYFSDLELDEED
;
A
#
# COMPACT_ATOMS: atom_id res chain seq x y z
N MET A 1 -39.00 21.52 47.96
CA MET A 1 -38.80 20.21 47.29
C MET A 1 -37.78 20.44 46.19
N LYS A 2 -36.65 19.71 46.22
CA LYS A 2 -35.60 19.76 45.19
C LYS A 2 -36.22 19.40 43.82
N PHE A 3 -35.55 19.67 42.70
CA PHE A 3 -35.18 18.67 41.70
C PHE A 3 -34.68 19.37 40.39
N PHE A 4 -33.37 19.27 40.20
CA PHE A 4 -32.58 19.10 38.97
C PHE A 4 -32.42 20.22 37.93
N ARG A 5 -31.25 20.87 38.03
CA ARG A 5 -30.40 21.27 36.90
C ARG A 5 -30.12 20.05 36.02
N ASN A 6 -30.35 20.17 34.71
CA ASN A 6 -29.60 19.40 33.71
C ASN A 6 -29.20 20.37 32.59
N ALA A 7 -27.91 20.71 32.59
CA ALA A 7 -27.23 21.31 31.46
C ALA A 7 -26.87 20.20 30.49
N VAL A 8 -27.27 20.33 29.22
CA VAL A 8 -26.70 19.54 28.13
C VAL A 8 -25.89 20.51 27.29
N LEU A 9 -24.58 20.50 27.53
CA LEU A 9 -23.59 21.12 26.65
C LEU A 9 -23.49 20.21 25.42
N GLY A 10 -24.09 20.62 24.31
CA GLY A 10 -23.89 19.97 23.03
C GLY A 10 -22.47 20.23 22.55
N ALA A 11 -21.59 19.23 22.65
CA ALA A 11 -20.30 19.28 22.00
C ALA A 11 -20.52 19.06 20.50
N MET A 12 -20.41 20.14 19.72
CA MET A 12 -20.20 20.05 18.27
C MET A 12 -18.83 19.42 18.05
N LEU A 13 -18.78 18.17 17.59
CA LEU A 13 -17.57 17.68 16.94
C LEU A 13 -17.44 18.39 15.60
N PHE A 14 -16.53 19.35 15.53
CA PHE A 14 -15.92 19.73 14.26
C PHE A 14 -15.17 18.50 13.76
N GLY A 15 -15.72 17.85 12.73
CA GLY A 15 -14.93 16.96 11.89
C GLY A 15 -13.81 17.79 11.28
N ALA A 16 -12.61 17.67 11.82
CA ALA A 16 -11.42 18.12 11.14
C ALA A 16 -11.29 17.22 9.91
N PHE A 17 -11.75 17.71 8.76
CA PHE A 17 -11.16 17.28 7.50
C PHE A 17 -9.70 17.73 7.59
N ALA A 18 -8.82 16.81 8.01
CA ALA A 18 -7.43 16.92 7.61
C ALA A 18 -7.49 16.96 6.08
N VAL A 19 -7.15 18.13 5.52
CA VAL A 19 -6.70 18.18 4.13
C VAL A 19 -5.55 17.19 4.09
N SER A 20 -5.79 16.03 3.45
CA SER A 20 -4.74 15.05 3.17
C SER A 20 -3.62 15.80 2.45
N ALA A 21 -2.39 15.38 2.70
CA ALA A 21 -1.27 15.77 1.87
C ALA A 21 -1.63 15.57 0.39
N ASP A 22 -1.10 16.38 -0.53
CA ASP A 22 -1.45 16.28 -1.95
C ASP A 22 -1.18 14.84 -2.46
N ASP A 23 -2.25 14.06 -2.67
CA ASP A 23 -2.16 12.67 -3.13
C ASP A 23 -1.48 12.64 -4.51
N ILE A 24 -0.33 11.98 -4.60
CA ILE A 24 0.44 11.91 -5.86
C ILE A 24 -0.22 10.90 -6.81
N TYR A 25 -0.69 9.79 -6.24
CA TYR A 25 -1.56 8.79 -6.85
C TYR A 25 -2.63 8.36 -5.85
N ASP A 26 -3.85 8.79 -6.11
CA ASP A 26 -5.04 8.30 -5.43
C ASP A 26 -5.35 6.87 -5.94
N ASN A 27 -5.41 5.92 -5.00
CA ASN A 27 -5.68 4.49 -5.15
C ASN A 27 -5.33 3.85 -6.52
N MET A 28 -4.10 3.35 -6.66
CA MET A 28 -3.56 2.78 -7.92
C MET A 28 -4.19 1.44 -8.38
N ILE A 29 -5.14 0.90 -7.62
CA ILE A 29 -5.73 -0.44 -7.82
C ILE A 29 -7.26 -0.44 -7.68
N ASP A 30 -7.89 0.73 -7.70
CA ASP A 30 -9.31 0.94 -7.42
C ASP A 30 -10.27 0.31 -8.44
N THR A 31 -9.80 0.13 -9.67
CA THR A 31 -10.57 -0.34 -10.83
C THR A 31 -9.77 -1.32 -11.69
N GLU A 32 -10.48 -2.18 -12.44
CA GLU A 32 -9.85 -3.06 -13.42
C GLU A 32 -9.08 -2.28 -14.52
N ALA A 33 -9.55 -1.06 -14.84
CA ALA A 33 -8.87 -0.17 -15.78
C ALA A 33 -7.52 0.33 -15.21
N ALA A 34 -7.45 0.68 -13.92
CA ALA A 34 -6.22 1.09 -13.26
C ALA A 34 -5.13 0.01 -13.33
N LEU A 35 -5.51 -1.26 -13.24
CA LEU A 35 -4.56 -2.38 -13.33
C LEU A 35 -3.78 -2.43 -14.65
N LYS A 36 -4.29 -1.82 -15.73
CA LYS A 36 -3.59 -1.74 -17.02
C LYS A 36 -2.30 -0.90 -16.97
N GLN A 37 -2.14 -0.06 -15.95
CA GLN A 37 -0.92 0.71 -15.72
C GLN A 37 0.19 -0.12 -15.07
N TRP A 38 -0.14 -1.29 -14.54
CA TRP A 38 0.80 -2.19 -13.89
C TRP A 38 1.45 -3.14 -14.88
N SER A 39 2.77 -3.27 -14.76
CA SER A 39 3.47 -4.39 -15.38
C SER A 39 3.16 -5.69 -14.62
N ASN A 40 2.97 -6.77 -15.37
CA ASN A 40 2.53 -8.07 -14.84
C ASN A 40 1.15 -8.02 -14.14
N ALA A 41 0.21 -7.22 -14.66
CA ALA A 41 -1.15 -7.13 -14.12
C ALA A 41 -1.90 -8.47 -14.05
N ALA A 42 -1.51 -9.46 -14.87
CA ALA A 42 -2.06 -10.83 -14.82
C ALA A 42 -1.82 -11.55 -13.47
N ALA A 43 -0.88 -11.07 -12.64
CA ALA A 43 -0.70 -11.54 -11.27
C ALA A 43 -1.81 -11.09 -10.31
N MET A 44 -2.60 -10.08 -10.70
CA MET A 44 -3.63 -9.46 -9.88
C MET A 44 -5.02 -9.94 -10.32
N THR A 45 -5.81 -10.43 -9.37
CA THR A 45 -7.26 -10.60 -9.55
C THR A 45 -7.96 -9.39 -8.95
N PHE A 46 -8.65 -8.59 -9.77
CA PHE A 46 -9.49 -7.49 -9.29
C PHE A 46 -10.77 -8.02 -8.62
N LEU A 47 -11.11 -7.46 -7.47
CA LEU A 47 -12.30 -7.79 -6.68
C LEU A 47 -13.04 -6.48 -6.37
N PRO A 48 -14.11 -6.13 -7.10
CA PRO A 48 -14.75 -4.82 -6.97
C PRO A 48 -15.35 -4.54 -5.58
N ASN A 49 -15.74 -5.59 -4.85
CA ASN A 49 -16.30 -5.52 -3.49
C ASN A 49 -15.48 -6.41 -2.54
N GLY A 50 -14.17 -6.45 -2.77
CA GLY A 50 -13.25 -7.36 -2.08
C GLY A 50 -12.48 -6.72 -0.93
N GLY A 51 -12.67 -5.43 -0.68
CA GLY A 51 -11.97 -4.65 0.32
C GLY A 51 -12.46 -4.90 1.76
N PRO A 52 -11.95 -4.11 2.72
CA PRO A 52 -12.41 -4.09 4.10
C PRO A 52 -13.91 -3.84 4.25
N GLU A 53 -14.43 -2.88 3.50
CA GLU A 53 -15.85 -2.55 3.44
C GLU A 53 -16.48 -3.09 2.15
N SER A 54 -17.80 -3.30 2.14
CA SER A 54 -18.50 -3.98 1.04
C SER A 54 -18.54 -3.22 -0.29
N ASP A 55 -18.24 -1.93 -0.25
CA ASP A 55 -18.14 -1.01 -1.38
C ASP A 55 -16.68 -0.68 -1.75
N GLU A 56 -15.71 -1.20 -1.01
CA GLU A 56 -14.29 -1.04 -1.32
C GLU A 56 -13.79 -2.20 -2.23
N SER A 57 -12.98 -1.85 -3.21
CA SER A 57 -12.33 -2.84 -4.07
C SER A 57 -11.03 -3.36 -3.46
N ALA A 58 -10.56 -4.49 -3.97
CA ALA A 58 -9.25 -5.03 -3.64
C ALA A 58 -8.63 -5.72 -4.85
N VAL A 59 -7.31 -5.89 -4.81
CA VAL A 59 -6.60 -6.85 -5.66
C VAL A 59 -6.10 -8.01 -4.83
N ARG A 60 -6.30 -9.22 -5.33
CA ARG A 60 -5.79 -10.45 -4.76
C ARG A 60 -4.61 -10.96 -5.57
N ILE A 61 -3.53 -11.33 -4.88
CA ILE A 61 -2.34 -11.97 -5.47
C ILE A 61 -2.08 -13.27 -4.71
N THR A 62 -1.93 -14.38 -5.44
CA THR A 62 -1.70 -15.71 -4.86
C THR A 62 -0.41 -16.31 -5.41
N ALA A 63 0.44 -16.79 -4.50
CA ALA A 63 1.65 -17.55 -4.83
C ALA A 63 1.54 -18.98 -4.28
N THR A 64 1.74 -19.98 -5.14
CA THR A 64 1.68 -21.40 -4.78
C THR A 64 3.06 -22.06 -4.68
N ASP A 65 4.10 -21.38 -5.14
CA ASP A 65 5.48 -21.86 -5.19
C ASP A 65 6.40 -20.74 -4.67
N ALA A 66 7.01 -20.93 -3.50
CA ALA A 66 7.85 -19.91 -2.87
C ALA A 66 9.10 -19.56 -3.70
N ALA A 67 9.53 -20.45 -4.62
CA ALA A 67 10.66 -20.21 -5.51
C ALA A 67 10.30 -19.27 -6.68
N LYS A 68 9.00 -19.03 -6.93
CA LYS A 68 8.51 -18.20 -8.02
C LYS A 68 7.79 -16.97 -7.47
N PRO A 69 8.39 -15.77 -7.52
CA PRO A 69 7.72 -14.58 -7.06
C PRO A 69 6.48 -14.29 -7.91
N VAL A 70 5.41 -13.88 -7.26
CA VAL A 70 4.19 -13.40 -7.91
C VAL A 70 4.01 -11.96 -7.47
N MET A 71 4.36 -11.03 -8.36
CA MET A 71 4.42 -9.60 -8.07
C MET A 71 3.94 -8.77 -9.26
N ALA A 72 3.35 -7.61 -8.98
CA ALA A 72 3.02 -6.59 -9.96
C ALA A 72 3.83 -5.32 -9.69
N PHE A 73 4.10 -4.55 -10.75
CA PHE A 73 4.98 -3.38 -10.68
C PHE A 73 4.29 -2.14 -11.27
N PHE A 74 4.35 -1.03 -10.53
CA PHE A 74 3.85 0.26 -10.98
C PHE A 74 5.01 1.23 -11.13
N LYS A 75 5.13 1.84 -12.32
CA LYS A 75 6.15 2.86 -12.58
C LYS A 75 5.61 4.22 -12.15
N VAL A 76 6.23 4.78 -11.12
CA VAL A 76 5.93 6.13 -10.64
C VAL A 76 6.50 7.14 -11.62
N ASP A 77 5.75 8.20 -11.89
CA ASP A 77 6.24 9.37 -12.60
C ASP A 77 7.30 10.08 -11.73
N ILE A 78 8.55 10.00 -12.17
CA ILE A 78 9.69 10.48 -11.40
C ILE A 78 9.64 11.98 -11.14
N ASP A 79 9.04 12.75 -12.06
CA ASP A 79 8.97 14.20 -11.94
C ASP A 79 7.95 14.65 -10.88
N LYS A 80 7.01 13.76 -10.50
CA LYS A 80 6.09 14.02 -9.39
C LYS A 80 6.71 13.83 -8.00
N VAL A 81 7.78 13.05 -7.89
CA VAL A 81 8.31 12.58 -6.59
C VAL A 81 9.74 13.03 -6.27
N ARG A 82 10.51 13.50 -7.26
CA ARG A 82 11.89 13.97 -7.02
C ARG A 82 11.96 15.06 -5.96
N GLY A 83 12.86 14.87 -4.99
CA GLY A 83 13.10 15.82 -3.91
C GLY A 83 12.04 15.82 -2.81
N LYS A 84 11.04 14.94 -2.90
CA LYS A 84 9.95 14.82 -1.92
C LYS A 84 10.19 13.68 -0.95
N THR A 85 9.62 13.80 0.25
CA THR A 85 9.36 12.64 1.09
C THR A 85 8.01 12.08 0.69
N VAL A 86 7.93 10.77 0.45
CA VAL A 86 6.71 10.11 0.01
C VAL A 86 6.35 8.95 0.92
N LYS A 87 5.04 8.75 1.13
CA LYS A 87 4.47 7.63 1.85
C LYS A 87 3.71 6.73 0.87
N LEU A 88 4.05 5.44 0.87
CA LEU A 88 3.28 4.39 0.23
C LEU A 88 2.44 3.69 1.31
N SER A 89 1.12 3.69 1.19
CA SER A 89 0.17 3.08 2.12
C SER A 89 -0.78 2.12 1.41
N ALA A 90 -1.23 1.09 2.13
CA ALA A 90 -2.36 0.27 1.73
C ALA A 90 -3.01 -0.43 2.93
N LYS A 91 -4.29 -0.76 2.78
CA LYS A 91 -4.95 -1.78 3.61
C LYS A 91 -4.60 -3.16 3.05
N VAL A 92 -4.15 -4.07 3.91
CA VAL A 92 -3.71 -5.42 3.55
C VAL A 92 -4.36 -6.50 4.38
N LYS A 93 -4.62 -7.64 3.76
CA LYS A 93 -5.08 -8.88 4.40
C LYS A 93 -4.27 -10.05 3.86
N GLY A 94 -3.97 -11.05 4.69
CA GLY A 94 -3.19 -12.22 4.29
C GLY A 94 -3.83 -13.53 4.73
N GLU A 95 -3.69 -14.54 3.89
CA GLU A 95 -4.19 -15.89 4.10
C GLU A 95 -3.06 -16.90 3.81
N ASN A 96 -2.75 -17.74 4.81
CA ASN A 96 -1.74 -18.80 4.72
C ASN A 96 -0.37 -18.32 4.19
N ILE A 97 0.09 -17.11 4.57
CA ILE A 97 1.38 -16.62 4.11
C ILE A 97 2.51 -17.42 4.76
N SER A 98 3.27 -18.19 3.97
CA SER A 98 4.39 -18.97 4.49
C SER A 98 5.52 -18.05 4.99
N LYS A 99 6.28 -18.49 5.99
CA LYS A 99 7.51 -17.79 6.39
C LYS A 99 8.60 -17.94 5.32
N PRO A 100 9.21 -16.84 4.84
CA PRO A 100 10.35 -16.93 3.93
C PRO A 100 11.65 -17.32 4.65
N ASP A 101 12.62 -17.85 3.89
CA ASP A 101 13.96 -18.17 4.41
C ASP A 101 14.76 -16.92 4.82
N LYS A 102 14.59 -15.82 4.07
CA LYS A 102 15.33 -14.57 4.25
C LYS A 102 14.40 -13.50 4.82
N PRO A 103 14.86 -12.69 5.80
CA PRO A 103 14.01 -11.74 6.51
C PRO A 103 13.51 -10.58 5.65
N TYR A 104 14.14 -10.31 4.51
CA TYR A 104 13.72 -9.26 3.56
C TYR A 104 12.73 -9.76 2.49
N LEU A 105 12.43 -11.06 2.46
CA LEU A 105 11.44 -11.66 1.58
C LEU A 105 10.06 -11.72 2.27
N GLY A 106 9.07 -12.35 1.63
CA GLY A 106 7.69 -12.43 2.09
C GLY A 106 6.77 -11.53 1.28
N ILE A 107 5.83 -10.90 1.98
CA ILE A 107 5.00 -9.86 1.40
C ILE A 107 5.86 -8.71 0.86
N LYS A 108 5.41 -8.10 -0.22
CA LYS A 108 6.03 -6.94 -0.86
C LYS A 108 5.00 -5.83 -0.95
N MET A 109 5.37 -4.69 -0.39
CA MET A 109 4.76 -3.38 -0.64
C MET A 109 5.92 -2.39 -0.55
N MET A 110 6.71 -2.41 -1.62
CA MET A 110 8.07 -1.93 -1.66
C MET A 110 8.21 -0.84 -2.72
N MET A 111 9.02 0.17 -2.46
CA MET A 111 9.56 1.06 -3.48
C MET A 111 10.97 0.63 -3.85
N THR A 112 11.31 0.75 -5.13
CA THR A 112 12.69 0.66 -5.64
C THR A 112 13.08 2.02 -6.17
N VAL A 113 13.98 2.70 -5.46
CA VAL A 113 14.46 4.03 -5.83
C VAL A 113 15.85 3.88 -6.43
N THR A 114 15.96 4.11 -7.73
CA THR A 114 17.24 4.03 -8.46
C THR A 114 17.83 5.43 -8.61
N MET A 115 19.04 5.62 -8.12
CA MET A 115 19.75 6.89 -8.14
C MET A 115 20.50 7.12 -9.47
N ALA A 116 20.98 8.34 -9.71
CA ALA A 116 21.74 8.67 -10.91
C ALA A 116 23.03 7.85 -11.05
N ASP A 117 23.69 7.55 -9.93
CA ASP A 117 24.92 6.76 -9.85
C ASP A 117 24.71 5.24 -9.98
N GLY A 118 23.45 4.78 -10.06
CA GLY A 118 23.08 3.37 -10.16
C GLY A 118 22.90 2.66 -8.81
N ARG A 119 23.08 3.35 -7.68
CA ARG A 119 22.67 2.84 -6.36
C ARG A 119 21.15 2.66 -6.32
N ILE A 120 20.70 1.67 -5.56
CA ILE A 120 19.28 1.34 -5.42
C ILE A 120 18.94 1.20 -3.94
N ASP A 121 17.91 1.93 -3.53
CA ASP A 121 17.30 1.79 -2.21
C ASP A 121 15.97 1.03 -2.32
N TYR A 122 15.66 0.25 -1.27
CA TYR A 122 14.49 -0.63 -1.22
C TYR A 122 13.59 -0.39 0.01
N PRO A 123 12.99 0.81 0.18
CA PRO A 123 11.99 1.04 1.23
C PRO A 123 10.86 0.02 1.11
N ASP A 124 10.54 -0.69 2.18
CA ASP A 124 9.55 -1.78 2.19
C ASP A 124 8.86 -1.81 3.55
N THR A 125 7.70 -2.43 3.59
CA THR A 125 6.87 -2.58 4.78
C THR A 125 7.42 -3.62 5.76
N THR A 126 6.79 -3.69 6.94
CA THR A 126 7.00 -4.81 7.86
C THR A 126 6.53 -6.12 7.25
N ARG A 127 7.16 -7.24 7.61
CA ARG A 127 6.85 -8.55 7.02
C ARG A 127 5.86 -9.28 7.91
N LEU A 128 4.77 -9.73 7.30
CA LEU A 128 3.71 -10.50 7.95
C LEU A 128 3.68 -11.91 7.37
N THR A 129 3.32 -12.87 8.22
CA THR A 129 3.19 -14.30 7.88
C THR A 129 1.95 -14.88 8.55
N GLY A 130 1.47 -16.02 8.07
CA GLY A 130 0.24 -16.65 8.52
C GLY A 130 -1.00 -15.93 8.00
N ASP A 131 -2.09 -16.07 8.74
CA ASP A 131 -3.35 -15.39 8.49
C ASP A 131 -3.44 -14.08 9.27
N PHE A 132 -3.93 -13.03 8.63
CA PHE A 132 -4.22 -11.76 9.29
C PHE A 132 -5.35 -11.02 8.56
N GLY A 133 -6.21 -10.37 9.33
CA GLY A 133 -7.29 -9.52 8.81
C GLY A 133 -6.78 -8.21 8.23
N TRP A 134 -7.71 -7.41 7.71
CA TRP A 134 -7.42 -6.09 7.16
C TRP A 134 -6.70 -5.20 8.19
N ARG A 135 -5.59 -4.62 7.76
CA ARG A 135 -4.80 -3.66 8.53
C ARG A 135 -4.03 -2.75 7.59
N GLU A 136 -3.72 -1.55 8.03
CA GLU A 136 -2.86 -0.65 7.27
C GLU A 136 -1.39 -1.08 7.38
N LEU A 137 -0.70 -1.06 6.24
CA LEU A 137 0.75 -1.01 6.17
C LEU A 137 1.17 0.29 5.48
N LYS A 138 2.34 0.79 5.85
CA LYS A 138 2.96 1.91 5.17
C LYS A 138 4.48 1.85 5.20
N THR A 139 5.10 2.50 4.24
CA THR A 139 6.54 2.78 4.21
C THR A 139 6.76 4.19 3.70
N VAL A 140 7.74 4.89 4.29
CA VAL A 140 8.08 6.28 3.95
C VAL A 140 9.52 6.34 3.47
N THR A 141 9.80 7.16 2.46
CA THR A 141 11.16 7.42 2.00
C THR A 141 11.28 8.83 1.44
N THR A 142 12.45 9.43 1.58
CA THR A 142 12.82 10.61 0.77
C THR A 142 13.33 10.13 -0.58
N VAL A 143 12.77 10.66 -1.67
CA VAL A 143 13.24 10.41 -3.03
C VAL A 143 14.25 11.50 -3.37
N PRO A 144 15.53 11.16 -3.62
CA PRO A 144 16.54 12.16 -3.94
C PRO A 144 16.21 12.95 -5.21
N PRO A 145 16.60 14.24 -5.31
CA PRO A 145 16.36 15.05 -6.49
C PRO A 145 16.97 14.46 -7.78
N ASP A 146 18.05 13.69 -7.67
CA ASP A 146 18.75 13.03 -8.78
C ASP A 146 18.27 11.60 -9.05
N ALA A 147 17.21 11.14 -8.36
CA ALA A 147 16.63 9.83 -8.61
C ALA A 147 16.24 9.67 -10.09
N LYS A 148 16.60 8.54 -10.69
CA LYS A 148 16.29 8.18 -12.08
C LYS A 148 14.92 7.54 -12.22
N SER A 149 14.51 6.74 -11.24
CA SER A 149 13.22 6.05 -11.28
C SER A 149 12.77 5.64 -9.89
N VAL A 150 11.45 5.59 -9.72
CA VAL A 150 10.79 4.92 -8.60
C VAL A 150 9.82 3.88 -9.17
N THR A 151 9.89 2.66 -8.65
CA THR A 151 8.95 1.58 -8.98
C THR A 151 8.33 1.05 -7.71
N ILE A 152 7.01 0.98 -7.64
CA ILE A 152 6.27 0.31 -6.58
C ILE A 152 6.11 -1.17 -6.94
N GLN A 153 6.28 -2.05 -5.97
CA GLN A 153 6.12 -3.49 -6.12
C GLN A 153 5.14 -4.02 -5.06
N ILE A 154 4.14 -4.77 -5.50
CA ILE A 154 3.21 -5.47 -4.61
C ILE A 154 3.18 -6.97 -4.91
N GLY A 155 3.03 -7.81 -3.89
CA GLY A 155 2.83 -9.25 -4.04
C GLY A 155 3.62 -10.10 -3.04
N LEU A 156 4.08 -11.26 -3.49
CA LEU A 156 4.79 -12.26 -2.69
C LEU A 156 6.11 -12.68 -3.35
N GLN A 157 7.19 -12.69 -2.56
CA GLN A 157 8.51 -13.12 -2.99
C GLN A 157 9.10 -14.08 -1.95
N GLY A 158 9.53 -15.28 -2.32
CA GLY A 158 10.08 -16.23 -1.34
C GLY A 158 9.03 -16.78 -0.37
N SER A 159 7.75 -16.69 -0.70
CA SER A 159 6.64 -17.17 0.14
C SER A 159 5.46 -17.59 -0.71
N THR A 160 4.68 -18.54 -0.18
CA THR A 160 3.36 -18.93 -0.69
C THR A 160 2.26 -18.25 0.12
N GLY A 161 1.02 -18.39 -0.35
CA GLY A 161 -0.18 -17.89 0.29
C GLY A 161 -0.92 -16.91 -0.61
N THR A 162 -1.89 -16.20 -0.03
CA THR A 162 -2.67 -15.17 -0.73
C THR A 162 -2.61 -13.86 0.06
N ILE A 163 -2.29 -12.77 -0.64
CA ILE A 163 -2.33 -11.42 -0.10
C ILE A 163 -3.35 -10.59 -0.86
N TYR A 164 -4.05 -9.74 -0.13
CA TYR A 164 -5.00 -8.77 -0.66
C TYR A 164 -4.50 -7.37 -0.34
N PHE A 165 -4.63 -6.47 -1.31
CA PHE A 165 -4.37 -5.05 -1.16
C PHE A 165 -5.64 -4.28 -1.51
N SER A 166 -5.93 -3.25 -0.76
CA SER A 166 -6.98 -2.27 -1.01
C SER A 166 -6.42 -0.90 -0.66
N ASP A 167 -6.92 0.15 -1.30
CA ASP A 167 -6.57 1.53 -0.94
C ASP A 167 -5.06 1.83 -1.07
N LEU A 168 -4.45 1.47 -2.21
CA LEU A 168 -3.01 1.59 -2.41
C LEU A 168 -2.67 2.99 -2.95
N GLU A 169 -2.12 3.83 -2.08
CA GLU A 169 -1.91 5.26 -2.33
C GLU A 169 -0.42 5.60 -2.30
N LEU A 170 -0.06 6.71 -2.95
CA LEU A 170 1.24 7.35 -2.80
C LEU A 170 1.05 8.84 -2.57
N ASP A 171 1.51 9.32 -1.41
CA ASP A 171 1.33 10.72 -1.00
C ASP A 171 2.69 11.38 -0.78
N GLU A 172 2.70 12.71 -0.88
CA GLU A 172 3.76 13.52 -0.28
C GLU A 172 3.60 13.50 1.25
N GLU A 173 4.70 13.42 2.00
CA GLU A 173 4.70 13.64 3.46
C GLU A 173 5.26 15.03 3.74
N ASP A 174 4.52 15.82 4.52
CA ASP A 174 4.89 17.16 4.98
C ASP A 174 6.07 17.19 5.98
#